data_AF-A0A934F8S3-F1
#
_entry.id   AF-A0A934F8S3-F1
#
_cell.length_a   1.000
_cell.length_b   1.000
_cell.length_c   1.000
_cell.angle_alpha   90.00
_cell.angle_beta   90.00
_cell.angle_gamma   90.00
#
_symmetry.space_group_name_H-M   'P 1'
#
loop_
_entity.id
_entity.type
_entity.pdbx_description
1 polymer ?
#
loop_
_entity_poly.entity_id
_entity_poly.type
_entity_poly.pdbx_seq_one_letter_code
_entity_poly.pdbx_strand_id
1 'polypeptide(L)' 'MNHNSEYLNRARALQADILAAPGVWLPRREILLDWLECFLVRAARPKYELEEHDASDLRALEQFLRKQQVPAVS' A
#
# COMPACT_ATOMS: atom_id res chain seq x y z
N MET A 1 3.18 10.53 -16.87
CA MET A 1 2.50 10.17 -15.61
C MET A 1 3.18 10.93 -14.48
N ASN A 2 2.43 11.48 -13.53
CA ASN A 2 3.02 12.11 -12.34
C ASN A 2 3.37 10.97 -11.36
N HIS A 3 4.61 10.89 -10.87
CA HIS A 3 5.05 9.82 -9.95
C HIS A 3 4.11 9.67 -8.75
N ASN A 4 3.57 10.78 -8.25
CA ASN A 4 2.58 10.76 -7.16
C ASN A 4 1.32 9.94 -7.48
N SER A 5 0.86 9.97 -8.73
CA SER A 5 -0.30 9.18 -9.15
C SER A 5 0.00 7.68 -9.18
N GLU A 6 1.24 7.28 -9.48
CA GLU A 6 1.64 5.87 -9.53
C GLU A 6 1.69 5.24 -8.13
N TYR A 7 2.31 5.93 -7.17
CA TYR A 7 2.36 5.45 -5.78
C TYR A 7 0.97 5.41 -5.13
N LEU A 8 0.11 6.38 -5.46
CA LEU A 8 -1.26 6.40 -4.97
C LEU A 8 -2.08 5.24 -5.52
N ASN A 9 -1.95 4.92 -6.81
CA ASN A 9 -2.57 3.74 -7.40
C ASN A 9 -2.02 2.44 -6.81
N ARG A 10 -0.71 2.37 -6.57
CA ARG A 10 -0.06 1.21 -5.94
C ARG A 10 -0.55 0.98 -4.52
N ALA A 11 -0.63 2.03 -3.70
CA ALA A 11 -1.15 1.93 -2.34
C ALA A 11 -2.61 1.45 -2.30
N ARG A 12 -3.45 1.93 -3.24
CA ARG A 12 -4.83 1.43 -3.41
C ARG A 12 -4.87 -0.05 -3.77
N ALA A 13 -4.01 -0.50 -4.69
CA ALA A 13 -3.93 -1.90 -5.07
C ALA A 13 -3.53 -2.78 -3.87
N LEU A 14 -2.49 -2.39 -3.12
CA LEU A 14 -2.06 -3.12 -1.92
C LEU A 14 -3.17 -3.20 -0.85
N GLN A 15 -3.92 -2.11 -0.67
CA GLN A 15 -5.07 -2.11 0.25
C GLN A 15 -6.15 -3.10 -0.22
N ALA A 16 -6.48 -3.09 -1.51
CA ALA A 16 -7.45 -4.00 -2.10
C ALA A 16 -7.02 -5.46 -1.98
N ASP A 17 -5.74 -5.76 -2.23
CA ASP A 17 -5.17 -7.11 -2.10
C ASP A 17 -5.31 -7.65 -0.67
N ILE A 18 -5.00 -6.84 0.35
CA ILE A 18 -5.15 -7.23 1.76
C ILE A 18 -6.63 -7.50 2.10
N LEU A 19 -7.54 -6.63 1.65
CA LEU A 19 -8.97 -6.76 1.92
C LEU A 19 -9.59 -7.96 1.18
N ALA A 20 -9.09 -8.29 -0.01
CA ALA A 20 -9.54 -9.42 -0.81
C ALA A 20 -9.04 -10.78 -0.28
N ALA A 21 -8.08 -10.78 0.65
CA ALA A 21 -7.45 -11.99 1.19
C ALA A 21 -7.68 -12.19 2.70
N PRO A 22 -8.94 -12.19 3.21
CA PRO A 22 -9.20 -12.26 4.65
C PRO A 22 -8.70 -13.56 5.30
N GLY A 23 -8.59 -14.64 4.52
CA GLY A 23 -8.09 -15.95 4.98
C GLY A 23 -6.57 -16.10 5.03
N VAL A 24 -5.79 -15.16 4.47
CA VAL A 24 -4.32 -15.21 4.51
C VAL A 24 -3.83 -14.63 5.83
N TRP A 25 -3.08 -15.39 6.61
CA TRP A 25 -2.52 -14.84 7.85
C TRP A 25 -1.56 -13.68 7.53
N LEU A 26 -1.88 -12.51 8.08
CA LEU A 26 -1.09 -11.29 7.94
C LEU A 26 -0.83 -10.73 9.34
N PRO A 27 0.43 -10.63 9.79
CA PRO A 27 0.75 -10.03 11.06
C PRO A 27 0.36 -8.55 11.04
N ARG A 28 -0.36 -8.13 12.10
CA ARG A 28 -0.81 -6.74 12.29
C ARG A 28 -1.58 -6.18 11.09
N ARG A 29 -2.46 -6.99 10.49
CA ARG A 29 -3.25 -6.61 9.30
C ARG A 29 -3.92 -5.25 9.45
N GLU A 30 -4.56 -5.03 10.60
CA GLU A 30 -5.23 -3.79 10.96
C GLU A 30 -4.28 -2.59 10.91
N ILE A 31 -3.06 -2.73 11.42
CA ILE A 31 -2.05 -1.67 11.39
C ILE A 31 -1.56 -1.40 9.97
N LEU A 32 -1.43 -2.44 9.13
CA LEU A 32 -1.05 -2.28 7.72
C LEU A 32 -2.14 -1.54 6.93
N LEU A 33 -3.42 -1.85 7.20
CA LEU A 33 -4.56 -1.18 6.58
C LEU A 33 -4.67 0.29 7.05
N ASP A 34 -4.51 0.55 8.34
CA ASP A 34 -4.52 1.91 8.91
C ASP A 34 -3.38 2.76 8.33
N TRP A 35 -2.18 2.17 8.19
CA TRP A 35 -1.04 2.85 7.59
C TRP A 35 -1.30 3.20 6.11
N LEU A 36 -1.84 2.26 5.33
CA LEU A 36 -2.21 2.48 3.93
C LEU A 36 -3.30 3.56 3.80
N GLU A 37 -4.30 3.55 4.67
CA GLU A 37 -5.34 4.59 4.69
C GLU A 37 -4.74 5.97 4.99
N CYS A 38 -3.91 6.08 6.02
CA CYS A 38 -3.20 7.31 6.35
C CYS A 38 -2.32 7.79 5.18
N PHE A 39 -1.61 6.88 4.52
CA PHE A 39 -0.80 7.18 3.35
C PHE A 39 -1.65 7.73 2.21
N LEU A 40 -2.77 7.07 1.88
CA LEU A 40 -3.68 7.49 0.82
C LEU A 40 -4.28 8.88 1.08
N VAL A 41 -4.65 9.16 2.33
CA VAL A 41 -5.15 10.49 2.74
C VAL A 41 -4.09 11.58 2.57
N ARG A 42 -2.82 11.29 2.91
CA ARG A 42 -1.71 12.23 2.70
C ARG A 42 -1.42 12.43 1.22
N ALA A 43 -1.28 11.34 0.47
CA ALA A 43 -0.95 11.34 -0.95
C ALA A 43 -2.05 11.98 -1.83
N ALA A 44 -3.31 11.98 -1.38
CA ALA A 44 -4.41 12.65 -2.06
C ALA A 44 -4.39 14.19 -1.91
N ARG A 45 -3.56 14.75 -1.01
CA ARG A 45 -3.49 16.20 -0.84
C ARG A 45 -2.80 16.86 -2.03
N PRO A 46 -3.33 17.97 -2.56
CA PRO A 46 -2.65 18.72 -3.61
C PRO A 46 -1.30 19.22 -3.09
N LYS A 47 -0.23 18.99 -3.87
CA LYS A 47 1.17 19.32 -3.55
C LYS A 47 1.84 18.44 -2.48
N TYR A 48 1.28 17.28 -2.13
CA TYR A 48 2.05 16.30 -1.37
C TYR A 48 3.21 15.79 -2.24
N GLU A 49 4.44 16.01 -1.79
CA GLU A 49 5.63 15.39 -2.39
C GLU A 49 5.91 14.12 -1.62
N LEU A 50 5.92 13.00 -2.33
CA LEU A 50 6.31 11.73 -1.74
C LEU A 50 7.79 11.76 -1.39
N GLU A 51 8.08 11.51 -0.13
CA GLU A 51 9.44 11.35 0.34
C GLU A 51 10.00 9.99 -0.13
N GLU A 52 11.32 9.88 -0.24
CA GLU A 52 11.99 8.62 -0.65
C GLU A 52 11.63 7.45 0.28
N HIS A 53 11.40 7.74 1.56
CA HIS A 53 10.99 6.77 2.57
C HIS A 53 9.61 6.16 2.29
N ASP A 54 8.63 6.98 1.89
CA ASP A 54 7.27 6.53 1.55
C ASP A 54 7.28 5.52 0.40
N ALA A 55 8.09 5.78 -0.64
CA ALA A 55 8.25 4.89 -1.77
C ALA A 55 8.91 3.56 -1.40
N SER A 56 9.92 3.61 -0.52
CA SER A 56 10.59 2.43 0.02
C SER A 56 9.62 1.57 0.86
N ASP A 57 8.81 2.20 1.70
CA ASP A 57 7.85 1.50 2.56
C ASP A 57 6.76 0.79 1.74
N LEU A 58 6.21 1.44 0.71
CA LEU A 58 5.28 0.78 -0.22
C LEU A 58 5.89 -0.44 -0.90
N ARG A 59 7.17 -0.33 -1.31
CA ARG A 59 7.88 -1.45 -1.94
C ARG A 59 8.12 -2.59 -0.96
N ALA A 60 8.49 -2.27 0.28
CA ALA A 60 8.70 -3.26 1.33
C ALA A 60 7.38 -3.98 1.67
N LEU A 61 6.27 -3.24 1.76
CA LEU A 61 4.94 -3.81 1.98
C LEU A 61 4.54 -4.74 0.83
N GLU A 62 4.73 -4.35 -0.43
CA GLU A 62 4.43 -5.23 -1.56
C GLU A 62 5.24 -6.53 -1.52
N GLN A 63 6.55 -6.45 -1.27
CA GLN A 63 7.39 -7.65 -1.13
C GLN A 63 6.93 -8.52 0.03
N PHE A 64 6.49 -7.91 1.12
CA PHE A 64 5.94 -8.59 2.27
C PHE A 64 4.64 -9.35 1.91
N LEU A 65 3.67 -8.70 1.28
CA LEU A 65 2.41 -9.34 0.86
C LEU A 65 2.64 -10.51 -0.10
N ARG A 66 3.57 -10.36 -1.05
CA ARG A 66 3.99 -11.45 -1.96
C ARG A 66 4.55 -12.66 -1.20
N LYS A 67 5.37 -12.44 -0.16
CA LYS A 67 5.89 -13.52 0.69
C LYS A 67 4.80 -14.22 1.49
N GLN A 68 3.75 -13.49 1.86
CA GLN A 68 2.59 -14.03 2.56
C GLN A 68 1.56 -14.68 1.61
N GLN A 69 1.86 -14.75 0.30
CA GLN A 69 0.96 -15.31 -0.72
C GLN A 69 -0.41 -14.61 -0.76
N VAL A 70 -0.46 -13.32 -0.43
CA VAL A 70 -1.64 -12.50 -0.70
C VAL A 70 -1.79 -12.40 -2.23
N PRO A 71 -2.94 -12.79 -2.81
CA PRO A 71 -3.17 -12.67 -4.23
C PRO A 71 -3.07 -11.20 -4.64
N ALA A 72 -2.07 -10.88 -5.46
CA ALA A 72 -1.96 -9.56 -6.05
C ALA A 72 -2.93 -9.48 -7.22
N VAL A 73 -3.90 -8.57 -7.17
CA VAL A 73 -4.71 -8.20 -8.33
C VAL A 73 -3.87 -7.25 -9.18
N SER A 74 -2.81 -7.78 -9.82
CA SER A 74 -2.03 -7.05 -10.82
C SER A 74 -2.77 -6.95 -12.14
#